data_AF-A0A6V8NWZ4-F1
#
_entry.id   AF-A0A6V8NWZ4-F1
#
_cell.length_a   1.000
_cell.length_b   1.000
_cell.length_c   1.000
_cell.angle_alpha   90.00
_cell.angle_beta   90.00
_cell.angle_gamma   90.00
#
_symmetry.space_group_name_H-M   'P 1'
#
loop_
_entity.id
_entity.type
_entity.pdbx_description
1 polymer ?
#
loop_
_entity_poly.entity_id
_entity_poly.type
_entity_poly.pdbx_seq_one_letter_code
_entity_poly.pdbx_strand_id
1 'polypeptide(L)'
;MPGVLAALLLILSVFLLLTHLDINSLHRIDFPEGYLDLYYWLQNNVGKGETYLLGPSLTYNFDWHSRIKGRHLYFPYSDDQEHFRSYLRDNEVDYLVIDEEIYSKKELLKKYIGRVEGEGLKAVGELEGWELVYKDTTGPVNYLIFRIRREFRLVYKDEKLETDQRKQF
;
A
#
# COMPACT_ATOMS: atom_id res chain seq x y z
N MET A 1 -41.34 -41.78 25.52
CA MET A 1 -41.67 -40.33 25.60
C MET A 1 -41.37 -39.66 24.26
N PRO A 2 -42.24 -39.81 23.24
CA PRO A 2 -42.02 -39.28 21.89
C PRO A 2 -42.08 -37.75 21.79
N GLY A 3 -42.78 -37.07 22.69
CA GLY A 3 -42.90 -35.61 22.69
C GLY A 3 -41.60 -34.85 22.97
N VAL A 4 -40.70 -35.44 23.78
CA VAL A 4 -39.40 -34.83 24.11
C VAL A 4 -38.47 -34.85 22.89
N LEU A 5 -38.50 -35.95 22.12
CA LEU A 5 -37.71 -36.09 20.89
C LEU A 5 -38.20 -35.11 19.81
N ALA A 6 -39.52 -34.95 19.67
CA ALA A 6 -40.12 -34.00 18.74
C ALA A 6 -39.76 -32.54 19.10
N ALA A 7 -39.78 -32.19 20.39
CA ALA A 7 -39.39 -30.87 20.87
C ALA A 7 -37.91 -30.57 20.58
N LEU A 8 -37.01 -31.53 20.81
CA LEU A 8 -35.58 -31.38 20.51
C LEU A 8 -35.31 -31.21 19.02
N LEU A 9 -36.02 -31.95 18.16
CA LEU A 9 -35.90 -31.81 16.71
C LEU A 9 -36.41 -30.45 16.23
N LEU A 10 -37.48 -29.93 16.83
CA LEU A 10 -37.97 -28.59 16.54
C LEU A 10 -36.94 -27.52 16.93
N ILE A 11 -36.39 -27.59 18.14
CA ILE A 11 -35.34 -26.66 18.60
C ILE A 11 -34.12 -26.72 17.67
N LEU A 12 -33.68 -27.93 17.30
CA LEU A 12 -32.54 -28.10 16.39
C LEU A 12 -32.84 -27.54 14.99
N SER A 13 -34.04 -27.75 14.46
CA SER A 13 -34.44 -27.22 13.15
C SER A 13 -34.49 -25.71 13.14
N VAL A 14 -35.03 -25.08 14.19
CA VAL A 14 -35.07 -23.63 14.35
C VAL A 14 -33.66 -23.07 14.54
N PHE A 15 -32.82 -23.72 15.35
CA PHE A 15 -31.42 -23.34 15.51
C PHE A 15 -30.65 -23.39 14.19
N LEU A 16 -30.79 -24.48 13.42
CA LEU A 16 -30.17 -24.61 12.10
C LEU A 16 -30.67 -23.55 11.13
N LEU A 17 -31.98 -23.26 11.12
CA LEU A 17 -32.57 -22.22 10.27
C LEU A 17 -32.02 -20.83 10.63
N LEU A 18 -31.95 -20.51 11.92
CA LEU A 18 -31.40 -19.25 12.43
C LEU A 18 -29.91 -19.12 12.10
N THR A 19 -29.12 -20.19 12.24
CA THR A 19 -27.69 -20.16 11.89
C THR A 19 -27.47 -20.04 10.38
N HIS A 20 -28.34 -20.59 9.53
CA HIS A 20 -28.23 -20.43 8.08
C HIS A 20 -28.66 -19.04 7.59
N LEU A 21 -29.52 -18.35 8.33
CA LEU A 21 -30.01 -17.01 7.98
C LEU A 21 -28.97 -15.91 8.24
N ASP A 22 -27.96 -16.14 9.10
CA ASP A 22 -27.06 -15.07 9.57
C ASP A 22 -25.58 -15.21 9.13
N ILE A 23 -25.26 -16.19 8.28
CA ILE A 23 -23.89 -16.30 7.72
C ILE A 23 -23.72 -15.40 6.49
N ASN A 24 -24.82 -15.05 5.81
CA ASN A 24 -24.80 -14.14 4.66
C ASN A 24 -24.95 -12.66 5.05
N SER A 25 -25.17 -12.35 6.32
CA SER A 25 -25.14 -10.97 6.86
C SER A 25 -23.72 -10.52 7.21
N LEU A 26 -22.71 -11.39 7.05
CA LEU A 26 -21.30 -11.03 7.01
C LEU A 26 -21.21 -9.83 6.06
N HIS A 27 -20.93 -8.67 6.64
CA HIS A 27 -20.87 -7.40 5.95
C HIS A 27 -20.16 -7.61 4.62
N ARG A 28 -20.81 -7.24 3.50
CA ARG A 28 -20.03 -6.99 2.29
C ARG A 28 -18.98 -5.96 2.71
N ILE A 29 -17.74 -6.41 2.81
CA ILE A 29 -16.62 -5.51 2.98
C ILE A 29 -16.52 -4.80 1.64
N ASP A 30 -17.12 -3.61 1.58
CA ASP A 30 -17.00 -2.74 0.41
C ASP A 30 -15.56 -2.22 0.41
N PHE A 31 -14.73 -2.83 -0.43
CA PHE A 31 -13.39 -2.35 -0.67
C PHE A 31 -13.45 -1.06 -1.50
N PRO A 32 -12.55 -0.10 -1.24
CA PRO A 32 -12.45 1.07 -2.09
C PRO A 32 -12.11 0.64 -3.53
N GLU A 33 -12.47 1.51 -4.48
CA GLU A 33 -12.13 1.31 -5.88
C GLU A 33 -10.61 1.16 -6.04
N GLY A 34 -10.17 0.29 -6.97
CA GLY A 34 -8.75 0.00 -7.15
C GLY A 34 -8.09 -0.88 -6.07
N TYR A 35 -8.76 -1.22 -4.96
CA TYR A 35 -8.16 -2.00 -3.86
C TYR A 35 -7.68 -3.39 -4.28
N LEU A 36 -8.54 -4.16 -4.94
CA LEU A 36 -8.19 -5.49 -5.44
C LEU A 36 -7.14 -5.40 -6.54
N ASP A 37 -7.20 -4.38 -7.39
CA ASP A 37 -6.24 -4.16 -8.46
C ASP A 37 -4.84 -3.89 -7.89
N LEU A 38 -4.73 -2.97 -6.94
CA LEU A 38 -3.48 -2.69 -6.23
C LEU A 38 -2.96 -3.93 -5.50
N TYR A 39 -3.84 -4.66 -4.81
CA TYR A 39 -3.48 -5.88 -4.12
C TYR A 39 -2.89 -6.93 -5.09
N TYR A 40 -3.57 -7.20 -6.20
CA TYR A 40 -3.08 -8.16 -7.19
C TYR A 40 -1.81 -7.68 -7.88
N TRP A 41 -1.69 -6.38 -8.14
CA TRP A 41 -0.46 -5.81 -8.67
C TRP A 41 0.71 -6.07 -7.71
N LEU A 42 0.55 -5.76 -6.42
CA LEU A 42 1.58 -5.99 -5.40
C LEU A 42 1.90 -7.48 -5.26
N GLN A 43 0.88 -8.34 -5.23
CA GLN A 43 1.06 -9.79 -5.12
C GLN A 43 1.86 -10.38 -6.31
N ASN A 44 1.65 -9.87 -7.52
CA ASN A 44 2.24 -10.41 -8.74
C ASN A 44 3.61 -9.78 -9.08
N ASN A 45 3.85 -8.53 -8.67
CA ASN A 45 5.04 -7.78 -9.06
C ASN A 45 6.08 -7.62 -7.95
N VAL A 46 5.68 -7.68 -6.68
CA VAL A 46 6.62 -7.54 -5.56
C VAL A 46 7.17 -8.91 -5.17
N GLY A 47 8.47 -9.09 -5.40
CA GLY A 47 9.22 -10.30 -5.13
C GLY A 47 9.60 -10.48 -3.66
N LYS A 48 10.05 -11.70 -3.33
CA LYS A 48 10.63 -11.99 -2.02
C LYS A 48 11.96 -11.23 -1.88
N GLY A 49 12.07 -10.43 -0.83
CA GLY A 49 13.25 -9.61 -0.56
C GLY A 49 13.17 -8.18 -1.12
N GLU A 50 12.16 -7.87 -1.93
CA GLU A 50 11.89 -6.48 -2.31
C GLU A 50 11.12 -5.76 -1.20
N THR A 51 11.33 -4.45 -1.09
CA THR A 51 10.67 -3.58 -0.11
C THR A 51 9.73 -2.62 -0.82
N TYR A 52 8.49 -2.50 -0.32
CA TYR A 52 7.53 -1.52 -0.84
C TYR A 52 7.03 -0.60 0.27
N LEU A 53 6.87 0.66 -0.08
CA LEU A 53 6.35 1.71 0.79
C LEU A 53 4.88 1.95 0.45
N LEU A 54 3.99 1.77 1.43
CA LEU A 54 2.57 2.05 1.32
C LEU A 54 2.02 2.45 2.70
N GLY A 55 1.25 3.52 2.76
CA GLY A 55 0.55 3.92 3.98
C GLY A 55 1.42 4.53 5.09
N PRO A 56 0.87 4.69 6.32
CA PRO A 56 -0.45 4.23 6.72
C PRO A 56 -1.54 5.00 5.96
N SER A 57 -2.42 4.23 5.31
CA SER A 57 -3.59 4.71 4.59
C SER A 57 -4.76 3.87 5.06
N LEU A 58 -5.89 4.51 5.36
CA LEU A 58 -7.12 3.80 5.69
C LEU A 58 -7.74 3.18 4.43
N THR A 59 -7.36 3.69 3.25
CA THR A 59 -7.89 3.27 1.95
C THR A 59 -7.28 1.94 1.51
N TYR A 60 -5.97 1.80 1.59
CA TYR A 60 -5.27 0.59 1.15
C TYR A 60 -4.49 -0.05 2.30
N ASN A 61 -5.22 -0.59 3.27
CA ASN A 61 -4.63 -1.38 4.36
C ASN A 61 -4.59 -2.87 3.96
N PHE A 62 -3.38 -3.43 3.89
CA PHE A 62 -3.13 -4.84 3.59
C PHE A 62 -2.54 -5.62 4.77
N ASP A 63 -2.65 -5.11 6.01
CA ASP A 63 -2.00 -5.68 7.20
C ASP A 63 -2.37 -7.17 7.44
N TRP A 64 -3.50 -7.62 6.90
CA TRP A 64 -4.01 -9.00 6.99
C TRP A 64 -3.73 -9.88 5.75
N HIS A 65 -3.06 -9.37 4.72
CA HIS A 65 -2.80 -10.08 3.47
C HIS A 65 -1.43 -10.76 3.43
N SER A 66 -1.39 -12.05 3.79
CA SER A 66 -0.15 -12.85 3.85
C SER A 66 0.50 -13.20 2.50
N ARG A 67 -0.10 -12.80 1.37
CA ARG A 67 0.30 -13.24 0.02
C ARG A 67 1.23 -12.27 -0.72
N ILE A 68 1.36 -11.03 -0.24
CA ILE A 68 2.35 -10.09 -0.78
C ILE A 68 3.72 -10.51 -0.21
N LYS A 69 4.69 -10.78 -1.09
CA LYS A 69 5.96 -11.44 -0.71
C LYS A 69 7.03 -10.47 -0.21
N GLY A 70 6.91 -9.19 -0.56
CA GLY A 70 7.87 -8.16 -0.18
C GLY A 70 7.70 -7.68 1.25
N ARG A 71 8.69 -6.94 1.74
CA ARG A 71 8.62 -6.24 3.02
C ARG A 71 7.83 -4.95 2.85
N HIS A 72 6.77 -4.81 3.62
CA HIS A 72 5.98 -3.58 3.71
C HIS A 72 6.62 -2.58 4.67
N LEU A 73 6.69 -1.32 4.25
CA LEU A 73 7.05 -0.19 5.10
C LEU A 73 6.03 0.95 4.97
N TYR A 74 5.97 1.77 6.01
CA TYR A 74 5.17 2.98 6.05
C TYR A 74 6.01 4.21 5.68
N PHE A 75 5.35 5.24 5.15
CA PHE A 75 5.98 6.54 4.90
C PHE A 75 6.54 7.13 6.21
N PRO A 76 7.77 7.68 6.19
CA PRO A 76 8.34 8.32 7.37
C PRO A 76 7.53 9.58 7.75
N TYR A 77 7.48 9.89 9.04
CA TYR A 77 6.89 11.14 9.55
C TYR A 77 7.83 12.33 9.35
N SER A 78 8.18 12.60 8.10
CA SER A 78 8.96 13.78 7.70
C SER A 78 8.46 14.30 6.35
N ASP A 79 8.53 15.61 6.17
CA ASP A 79 8.36 16.29 4.88
C ASP A 79 9.68 16.79 4.32
N ASP A 80 10.78 16.55 5.03
CA ASP A 80 12.12 16.88 4.56
C ASP A 80 12.56 15.93 3.44
N GLN A 81 13.03 16.53 2.35
CA GLN A 81 13.41 15.77 1.15
C GLN A 81 14.66 14.93 1.39
N GLU A 82 15.65 15.43 2.13
CA GLU A 82 16.90 14.71 2.38
C GLU A 82 16.65 13.49 3.28
N HIS A 83 15.83 13.67 4.31
CA HIS A 83 15.37 12.59 5.17
C HIS A 83 14.56 11.56 4.38
N PHE A 84 13.58 11.99 3.58
CA PHE A 84 12.79 11.05 2.77
C PHE A 84 13.68 10.23 1.83
N ARG A 85 14.65 10.87 1.16
CA ARG A 85 15.63 10.18 0.30
C ARG A 85 16.50 9.20 1.07
N SER A 86 17.04 9.62 2.22
CA SER A 86 17.83 8.74 3.09
C SER A 86 17.01 7.57 3.60
N TYR A 87 15.72 7.77 3.93
CA TYR A 87 14.81 6.72 4.34
C TYR A 87 14.61 5.68 3.23
N LEU A 88 14.34 6.12 1.99
CA LEU A 88 14.19 5.20 0.85
C LEU A 88 15.46 4.36 0.62
N ARG A 89 16.64 4.99 0.73
CA ARG A 89 17.94 4.33 0.56
C ARG A 89 18.22 3.33 1.69
N ASP A 90 18.17 3.79 2.95
CA ASP A 90 18.59 3.01 4.12
C ASP A 90 17.67 1.81 4.36
N ASN A 91 16.42 1.89 3.88
CA ASN A 91 15.46 0.80 3.90
C ASN A 91 15.39 0.00 2.60
N GLU A 92 16.25 0.29 1.62
CA GLU A 92 16.33 -0.40 0.32
C GLU A 92 14.95 -0.48 -0.37
N VAL A 93 14.19 0.62 -0.36
CA VAL A 93 12.85 0.66 -0.95
C VAL A 93 12.93 0.45 -2.46
N ASP A 94 12.21 -0.55 -2.96
CA ASP A 94 12.11 -0.90 -4.38
C ASP A 94 10.88 -0.27 -5.03
N TYR A 95 9.76 -0.23 -4.31
CA TYR A 95 8.50 0.30 -4.80
C TYR A 95 7.91 1.35 -3.87
N LEU A 96 7.33 2.39 -4.46
CA LEU A 96 6.66 3.47 -3.77
C LEU A 96 5.22 3.57 -4.28
N VAL A 97 4.26 3.24 -3.41
CA VAL A 97 2.84 3.36 -3.71
C VAL A 97 2.32 4.66 -3.09
N ILE A 98 1.76 5.53 -3.93
CA ILE A 98 1.24 6.83 -3.53
C ILE A 98 -0.23 6.88 -3.90
N ASP A 99 -1.09 6.86 -2.90
CA ASP A 99 -2.53 7.11 -3.04
C ASP A 99 -2.88 8.57 -2.74
N GLU A 100 -4.16 8.92 -2.93
CA GLU A 100 -4.69 10.25 -2.64
C GLU A 100 -4.49 10.67 -1.16
N GLU A 101 -4.58 9.74 -0.21
CA GLU A 101 -4.40 10.03 1.21
C GLU A 101 -2.95 10.43 1.52
N ILE A 102 -1.98 9.66 1.03
CA ILE A 102 -0.55 9.94 1.17
C ILE A 102 -0.19 11.22 0.45
N TYR A 103 -0.65 11.39 -0.79
CA TYR A 103 -0.42 12.60 -1.58
C TYR A 103 -0.92 13.86 -0.84
N SER A 104 -2.14 13.81 -0.29
CA SER A 104 -2.73 14.95 0.43
C SER A 104 -1.96 15.34 1.71
N LYS A 105 -1.30 14.36 2.36
CA LYS A 105 -0.59 14.55 3.63
C LYS A 105 0.89 14.90 3.48
N LYS A 106 1.49 14.69 2.31
CA LYS A 106 2.94 14.80 2.10
C LYS A 106 3.27 15.93 1.14
N GLU A 107 3.60 17.10 1.68
CA GLU A 107 3.97 18.28 0.89
C GLU A 107 5.14 18.00 -0.06
N LEU A 108 6.09 17.17 0.35
CA LEU A 108 7.25 16.80 -0.48
C LEU A 108 6.86 16.14 -1.82
N LEU A 109 5.68 15.51 -1.91
CA LEU A 109 5.20 14.83 -3.12
C LEU A 109 4.60 15.80 -4.14
N LYS A 110 4.12 16.98 -3.72
CA LYS A 110 3.40 17.93 -4.59
C LYS A 110 4.25 18.52 -5.72
N LYS A 111 5.58 18.47 -5.58
CA LYS A 111 6.50 18.88 -6.66
C LYS A 111 6.67 17.82 -7.75
N TYR A 112 6.23 16.59 -7.51
CA TYR A 112 6.41 15.45 -8.40
C TYR A 112 5.10 14.89 -8.93
N ILE A 113 4.04 15.01 -8.13
CA ILE A 113 2.72 14.49 -8.39
C ILE A 113 1.75 15.67 -8.31
N GLY A 114 0.87 15.75 -9.30
CA GLY A 114 -0.25 16.68 -9.32
C GLY A 114 -1.57 15.92 -9.29
N ARG A 115 -2.65 16.66 -9.07
CA ARG A 115 -4.02 16.15 -9.19
C ARG A 115 -4.73 16.92 -10.29
N VAL A 116 -5.26 16.20 -11.26
CA VAL A 116 -6.00 16.75 -12.41
C VAL A 116 -7.47 16.40 -12.26
N GLU A 117 -8.34 17.40 -12.38
CA GLU A 117 -9.78 17.21 -12.27
C GLU A 117 -10.28 16.22 -13.34
N GLY A 118 -11.07 15.22 -12.93
CA GLY A 118 -11.56 14.15 -13.78
C GLY A 118 -10.53 13.05 -14.14
N GLU A 119 -9.22 13.30 -14.00
CA GLU A 119 -8.15 12.32 -14.27
C GLU A 119 -7.55 11.70 -13.00
N GLY A 120 -7.59 12.39 -11.84
CA GLY A 120 -6.97 11.93 -10.59
C GLY A 120 -5.48 12.29 -10.47
N LEU A 121 -4.71 11.45 -9.80
CA LEU A 121 -3.27 11.63 -9.59
C LEU A 121 -2.47 11.50 -10.90
N LYS A 122 -1.48 12.37 -11.08
CA LYS A 122 -0.63 12.41 -12.27
C LYS A 122 0.81 12.73 -11.89
N ALA A 123 1.77 12.01 -12.46
CA ALA A 123 3.18 12.42 -12.38
C ALA A 123 3.39 13.69 -13.24
N VAL A 124 3.90 14.77 -12.63
CA VAL A 124 4.02 16.09 -13.28
C VAL A 124 5.44 16.66 -13.29
N GLY A 125 6.36 16.09 -12.50
CA GLY A 125 7.75 16.54 -12.43
C GLY A 125 8.74 15.43 -12.81
N GLU A 126 9.98 15.81 -13.08
CA GLU A 126 11.07 14.85 -13.21
C GLU A 126 11.38 14.23 -11.85
N LEU A 127 11.11 12.93 -11.76
CA LEU A 127 11.42 12.11 -10.61
C LEU A 127 12.77 11.44 -10.84
N GLU A 128 13.85 12.14 -10.50
CA GLU A 128 15.18 11.57 -10.62
C GLU A 128 15.27 10.28 -9.78
N GLY A 129 15.51 9.16 -10.47
CA GLY A 129 15.61 7.84 -9.85
C GLY A 129 14.28 7.15 -9.57
N TRP A 130 13.11 7.71 -9.89
CA TRP A 130 11.84 6.98 -9.79
C TRP A 130 11.21 6.78 -11.17
N GLU A 131 10.74 5.57 -11.42
CA GLU A 131 10.10 5.18 -12.67
C GLU A 131 8.64 4.83 -12.39
N LEU A 132 7.69 5.51 -13.05
CA LEU A 132 6.29 5.14 -12.95
C LEU A 132 6.07 3.79 -13.65
N VAL A 133 5.74 2.75 -12.88
CA VAL A 133 5.56 1.38 -13.40
C VAL A 133 4.10 0.96 -13.46
N TYR A 134 3.23 1.63 -12.70
CA TYR A 134 1.79 1.36 -12.73
C TYR A 134 0.99 2.57 -12.25
N LYS A 135 -0.25 2.65 -12.72
CA LYS A 135 -1.25 3.61 -12.25
C LYS A 135 -2.59 2.90 -12.19
N ASP A 136 -3.43 3.32 -11.25
CA ASP A 136 -4.80 2.86 -11.18
C ASP A 136 -5.52 3.02 -12.53
N THR A 137 -6.34 2.02 -12.89
CA THR A 137 -7.07 1.95 -14.15
C THR A 137 -8.59 1.95 -13.98
N THR A 138 -9.11 1.99 -12.75
CA THR A 138 -10.55 1.84 -12.48
C THR A 138 -11.36 3.13 -12.67
N GLY A 139 -10.71 4.27 -12.90
CA GLY A 139 -11.39 5.56 -13.03
C GLY A 139 -10.38 6.71 -13.01
N PRO A 140 -10.72 7.87 -12.41
CA PRO A 140 -9.71 8.83 -11.99
C PRO A 140 -8.64 8.09 -11.17
N VAL A 141 -7.37 8.36 -11.46
CA VAL A 141 -6.24 7.62 -10.90
C VAL A 141 -6.16 7.86 -9.39
N ASN A 142 -6.50 6.85 -8.58
CA ASN A 142 -6.50 6.97 -7.12
C ASN A 142 -5.12 6.67 -6.50
N TYR A 143 -4.26 5.97 -7.23
CA TYR A 143 -2.90 5.69 -6.80
C TYR A 143 -1.92 5.54 -7.97
N LEU A 144 -0.65 5.80 -7.68
CA LEU A 144 0.49 5.63 -8.58
C LEU A 144 1.50 4.68 -7.92
N ILE A 145 2.16 3.85 -8.72
CA ILE A 145 3.24 2.98 -8.25
C ILE A 145 4.51 3.34 -9.01
N PHE A 146 5.52 3.72 -8.25
CA PHE A 146 6.85 4.01 -8.76
C PHE A 146 7.84 2.91 -8.36
N ARG A 147 8.77 2.58 -9.26
CA ARG A 147 9.96 1.79 -8.98
C ARG A 147 11.13 2.72 -8.70
N ILE A 148 11.85 2.47 -7.60
CA ILE A 148 13.07 3.21 -7.28
C ILE A 148 14.25 2.55 -8.01
N ARG A 149 14.85 3.29 -8.94
CA ARG A 149 15.97 2.83 -9.76
C ARG A 149 17.20 2.54 -8.88
N ARG A 150 18.00 1.56 -9.30
CA ARG A 150 19.16 1.11 -8.50
C ARG A 150 20.25 2.17 -8.43
N GLU A 151 20.47 2.91 -9.49
CA GLU A 151 21.44 4.01 -9.55
C GLU A 151 21.17 5.10 -8.48
N PHE A 152 19.91 5.36 -8.15
CA PHE A 152 19.53 6.30 -7.10
C PHE A 152 20.04 5.87 -5.71
N ARG A 153 20.22 4.56 -5.49
CA ARG A 153 20.73 4.01 -4.24
C ARG A 153 22.25 4.10 -4.13
N LEU A 154 22.95 4.14 -5.26
CA LEU A 154 24.41 4.08 -5.34
C LEU A 154 25.06 5.48 -5.23
N VAL A 155 24.50 6.49 -5.90
CA VAL A 155 25.06 7.86 -5.93
C VAL A 155 25.27 8.44 -4.53
N TYR A 156 24.38 8.13 -3.58
CA TYR A 156 24.47 8.67 -2.21
C TYR A 156 25.19 7.77 -1.21
N LYS A 157 25.54 6.53 -1.57
CA LYS A 157 26.35 5.67 -0.71
C LYS A 157 27.78 6.20 -0.66
N ASP A 158 28.26 6.73 -1.78
CA ASP A 158 29.59 7.31 -1.92
C ASP A 158 29.69 8.71 -1.25
N GLU A 159 28.67 9.56 -1.36
CA GLU A 159 28.65 10.88 -0.70
C GLU A 159 28.63 10.79 0.84
N LYS A 160 27.92 9.80 1.41
CA LYS A 160 27.90 9.57 2.87
C LYS A 160 29.27 9.07 3.37
N LEU A 161 29.92 8.19 2.61
CA LEU A 161 31.27 7.70 2.89
C LEU A 161 32.31 8.84 2.88
N GLU A 162 32.24 9.75 1.91
CA GLU A 162 33.13 10.92 1.88
C GLU A 162 32.86 11.91 3.02
N THR A 163 31.59 12.12 3.37
CA THR A 163 31.21 13.07 4.44
C THR A 163 31.63 12.56 5.82
N ASP A 164 31.46 11.26 6.08
CA ASP A 164 31.86 10.64 7.35
C ASP A 164 33.39 10.56 7.49
N GLN A 165 34.12 10.36 6.37
CA GLN A 165 35.59 10.44 6.35
C GLN A 165 36.09 11.87 6.64
N ARG A 166 35.42 12.91 6.12
CA ARG A 166 35.80 14.31 6.40
C ARG A 166 35.54 14.77 7.84
N LYS A 167 34.65 14.11 8.58
CA LYS A 167 34.38 14.41 10.00
C LYS A 167 35.34 13.72 10.98
N GLN A 168 36.21 12.83 10.48
CA GLN A 168 37.22 12.13 11.28
C GLN A 168 38.61 12.79 11.22
N PHE A 169 38.74 13.91 10.52
CA PHE A 169 39.94 14.77 10.44
C PHE A 169 39.59 16.19 10.87
#